data_AF-A0AAE1P1J4-F1
#
_entry.id   AF-A0AAE1P1J4-F1
#
_cell.length_a   1.000
_cell.length_b   1.000
_cell.length_c   1.000
_cell.angle_alpha   90.00
_cell.angle_beta   90.00
_cell.angle_gamma   90.00
#
_symmetry.space_group_name_H-M   'P 1'
#
loop_
_entity.id
_entity.type
_entity.pdbx_description
1 polymer ?
#
loop_
_entity_poly.entity_id
_entity_poly.type
_entity_poly.pdbx_seq_one_letter_code
_entity_poly.pdbx_strand_id
1 'polypeptide(L)'
;MDWIVGSRHALQEAKRVVSEEYSVVGLVEHMDLSLTLMETLVPRYFTGAVRIYKKIKKVDNNININHQKPQVPLAVKKKLVHMFSNDMDLYNFVEQRLFQQRRKFLLH
;
A
#
# COMPACT_ATOMS: atom_id res chain seq x y z
N MET A 1 1.54 -2.25 27.76
CA MET A 1 2.19 -3.02 26.69
C MET A 1 3.05 -2.05 25.92
N ASP A 2 4.37 -2.19 26.04
CA ASP A 2 5.31 -1.29 25.38
C ASP A 2 5.48 -1.72 23.93
N TRP A 3 5.09 -0.85 22.99
CA TRP A 3 5.29 -1.06 21.56
C TRP A 3 6.78 -0.86 21.25
N ILE A 4 7.55 -1.94 21.29
CA ILE A 4 8.94 -1.92 20.83
C ILE A 4 8.92 -1.84 19.30
N VAL A 5 9.51 -0.77 18.76
CA VAL A 5 9.74 -0.59 17.31
C VAL A 5 10.51 -1.80 16.79
N GLY A 6 9.97 -2.47 15.76
CA GLY A 6 10.56 -3.68 15.20
C GLY A 6 10.25 -4.98 15.96
N SER A 7 9.30 -5.00 16.90
CA SER A 7 8.86 -6.26 17.52
C SER A 7 8.01 -7.11 16.59
N ARG A 8 8.19 -8.44 16.64
CA ARG A 8 7.37 -9.39 15.87
C ARG A 8 5.89 -9.36 16.28
N HIS A 9 5.61 -9.10 17.55
CA HIS A 9 4.24 -8.97 18.04
C HIS A 9 3.51 -7.81 17.35
N ALA A 10 4.18 -6.66 17.23
CA ALA A 10 3.59 -5.51 16.53
C ALA A 10 3.30 -5.80 15.05
N LEU A 11 4.19 -6.55 14.37
CA LEU A 11 3.96 -6.99 13.00
C LEU A 11 2.73 -7.89 12.86
N GLN A 12 2.58 -8.88 13.75
CA GLN A 12 1.43 -9.78 13.70
C GLN A 12 0.12 -9.03 13.97
N GLU A 13 0.11 -8.13 14.94
CA GLU A 13 -1.06 -7.31 15.23
C GLU A 13 -1.40 -6.38 14.07
N ALA A 14 -0.39 -5.78 13.41
CA ALA A 14 -0.62 -4.98 12.21
C ALA A 14 -1.22 -5.82 11.07
N LYS A 15 -0.73 -7.04 10.85
CA LYS A 15 -1.31 -7.97 9.85
C LYS A 15 -2.76 -8.32 10.19
N ARG A 16 -3.06 -8.62 11.46
CA ARG A 16 -4.43 -8.92 11.94
C ARG A 16 -5.37 -7.74 11.69
N VAL A 17 -4.98 -6.53 12.10
CA VAL A 17 -5.77 -5.31 11.90
C VAL A 17 -6.02 -5.05 10.42
N VAL A 18 -5.00 -5.17 9.56
CA VAL A 18 -5.16 -5.04 8.11
C VAL A 18 -6.15 -6.05 7.55
N SER A 19 -6.14 -7.30 8.03
CA SER A 19 -7.06 -8.33 7.54
C SER A 19 -8.49 -8.17 8.02
N GLU A 20 -8.67 -7.83 9.30
CA GLU A 20 -9.95 -7.93 10.00
C GLU A 20 -10.70 -6.58 10.06
N GLU A 21 -9.99 -5.47 10.21
CA GLU A 21 -10.61 -4.16 10.47
C GLU A 21 -10.71 -3.28 9.22
N TYR A 22 -9.91 -3.55 8.18
CA TYR A 22 -9.90 -2.76 6.95
C TYR A 22 -10.48 -3.53 5.77
N SER A 23 -11.59 -3.06 5.18
CA SER A 23 -12.18 -3.70 3.99
C SER A 23 -11.22 -3.74 2.80
N VAL A 24 -10.47 -2.67 2.56
CA VAL A 24 -9.43 -2.55 1.52
C VAL A 24 -8.27 -1.73 2.06
N VAL A 25 -7.05 -2.15 1.75
CA VAL A 25 -5.83 -1.36 1.97
C VAL A 25 -5.11 -1.25 0.63
N GLY A 26 -4.90 -0.01 0.16
CA GLY A 26 -4.26 0.28 -1.11
C GLY A 26 -2.74 0.44 -1.01
N LEU A 27 -2.07 0.39 -2.16
CA LEU A 27 -0.65 0.68 -2.33
C LEU A 27 -0.47 1.81 -3.34
N VAL A 28 0.45 2.73 -3.05
CA VAL A 28 0.73 3.89 -3.92
C VAL A 28 1.35 3.43 -5.23
N GLU A 29 2.19 2.39 -5.18
CA GLU A 29 2.81 1.72 -6.32
C GLU A 29 1.77 1.09 -7.25
N HIS A 30 0.61 0.72 -6.70
CA HIS A 30 -0.51 0.11 -7.42
C HIS A 30 -1.78 0.96 -7.31
N MET A 31 -1.66 2.29 -7.43
CA MET A 31 -2.76 3.23 -7.21
C MET A 31 -3.99 2.96 -8.11
N ASP A 32 -3.77 2.65 -9.39
CA ASP A 32 -4.84 2.31 -10.34
C ASP A 32 -5.68 1.12 -9.85
N LEU A 33 -5.02 0.06 -9.34
CA LEU A 33 -5.70 -1.11 -8.77
C LEU A 33 -6.37 -0.78 -7.44
N SER A 34 -5.68 -0.04 -6.58
CA SER A 34 -6.16 0.35 -5.25
C SER A 34 -7.48 1.13 -5.34
N LEU A 35 -7.53 2.14 -6.21
CA LEU A 35 -8.74 2.92 -6.43
C LEU A 35 -9.86 2.10 -7.08
N THR A 36 -9.52 1.19 -7.99
CA THR A 36 -10.52 0.28 -8.59
C THR A 36 -11.17 -0.60 -7.52
N LEU A 37 -10.38 -1.21 -6.63
CA LEU A 37 -10.92 -2.02 -5.54
C LEU A 37 -11.70 -1.21 -4.52
N MET A 38 -11.26 0.01 -4.18
CA MET A 38 -12.01 0.91 -3.29
C MET A 38 -13.35 1.31 -3.90
N GLU A 39 -13.39 1.62 -5.20
CA GLU A 39 -14.61 1.96 -5.94
C GLU A 39 -15.57 0.76 -6.01
N THR A 40 -15.07 -0.47 -6.18
CA THR A 40 -15.89 -1.68 -6.18
C THR A 40 -16.42 -2.07 -4.80
N LEU A 41 -15.58 -2.02 -3.76
CA LEU A 41 -15.93 -2.53 -2.43
C LEU A 41 -16.61 -1.48 -1.54
N VAL A 42 -16.36 -0.19 -1.78
CA VAL A 42 -16.93 0.93 -1.01
C VAL A 42 -17.51 2.00 -1.95
N PRO A 43 -18.47 1.64 -2.83
CA PRO A 43 -18.94 2.50 -3.92
C PRO A 43 -19.59 3.80 -3.42
N ARG A 44 -20.21 3.79 -2.23
CA ARG A 44 -20.85 4.97 -1.64
C ARG A 44 -19.91 6.18 -1.55
N TYR A 45 -18.62 5.96 -1.31
CA TYR A 45 -17.63 7.03 -1.16
C TYR A 45 -16.70 7.14 -2.37
N PHE A 46 -16.42 6.03 -3.07
CA PHE A 46 -15.38 5.98 -4.09
C PHE A 46 -15.90 5.93 -5.54
N THR A 47 -17.22 6.04 -5.77
CA THR A 47 -17.78 6.11 -7.12
C THR A 47 -17.16 7.27 -7.92
N GLY A 48 -16.59 6.96 -9.09
CA GLY A 48 -15.91 7.89 -9.97
C GLY A 48 -14.43 8.15 -9.63
N ALA A 49 -13.87 7.55 -8.58
CA ALA A 49 -12.50 7.78 -8.14
C ALA A 49 -11.48 7.40 -9.22
N VAL A 50 -11.64 6.24 -9.87
CA VAL A 50 -10.74 5.80 -10.95
C VAL A 50 -10.76 6.80 -12.12
N ARG A 51 -11.94 7.32 -12.47
CA ARG A 51 -12.09 8.30 -13.55
C ARG A 51 -11.39 9.62 -13.21
N ILE A 52 -11.57 10.12 -12.00
CA ILE A 52 -10.94 11.37 -11.53
C ILE A 52 -9.41 11.20 -11.51
N TYR A 53 -8.91 10.10 -10.95
CA TYR A 53 -7.49 9.81 -10.90
C TYR A 53 -6.85 9.77 -12.30
N LYS A 54 -7.49 9.10 -13.26
CA LYS A 54 -7.02 9.07 -14.66
C LYS A 54 -6.98 10.46 -15.30
N LYS A 55 -7.93 11.35 -14.98
CA LYS A 55 -7.89 12.74 -15.47
C LYS A 55 -6.71 13.50 -14.87
N ILE A 56 -6.51 13.39 -13.56
CA ILE A 56 -5.41 14.03 -12.84
C ILE A 56 -4.06 13.57 -13.41
N LYS A 57 -3.84 12.26 -13.54
CA LYS A 57 -2.60 11.67 -14.09
C LYS A 57 -2.31 12.14 -15.53
N LYS A 58 -3.35 12.39 -16.35
CA LYS A 58 -3.17 12.93 -17.71
C LYS A 58 -2.72 14.39 -17.73
N VAL A 59 -3.12 15.17 -16.73
CA VAL A 59 -2.80 16.60 -16.62
C VAL A 59 -1.45 16.81 -15.96
N ASP A 60 -1.12 15.98 -14.96
CA ASP A 60 0.10 16.08 -14.19
C ASP A 60 0.65 14.68 -13.85
N ASN A 61 1.79 14.33 -14.44
CA ASN A 61 2.52 13.10 -14.12
C ASN A 61 3.47 13.27 -12.92
N ASN A 62 3.56 14.47 -12.33
CA ASN A 62 4.60 14.90 -11.40
C ASN A 62 4.12 15.01 -9.94
N ILE A 63 2.90 14.56 -9.64
CA ILE A 63 2.20 14.83 -8.38
C ILE A 63 2.88 14.19 -7.16
N ASN A 64 3.72 13.17 -7.37
CA ASN A 64 4.38 12.42 -6.30
C ASN A 64 5.90 12.29 -6.50
N ILE A 65 6.54 13.34 -7.03
CA ILE A 65 8.00 13.38 -7.13
C ILE A 65 8.59 14.00 -5.88
N ASN A 66 9.49 13.26 -5.23
CA ASN A 66 10.39 13.85 -4.26
C ASN A 66 11.59 14.47 -5.00
N HIS A 67 11.52 15.79 -5.25
CA HIS A 67 12.57 16.56 -5.95
C HIS A 67 13.90 16.58 -5.17
N GLN A 68 13.87 16.20 -3.90
CA GLN A 68 15.03 16.18 -2.99
C GLN A 68 15.42 14.76 -2.57
N LYS A 69 15.05 13.71 -3.33
CA LYS A 69 15.35 12.33 -2.97
C LYS A 69 16.87 12.15 -2.82
N PRO A 70 17.40 11.94 -1.61
CA PRO A 70 18.84 11.87 -1.41
C PRO A 70 19.38 10.61 -2.10
N GLN A 71 20.55 10.73 -2.72
CA GLN A 71 21.26 9.58 -3.28
C GLN A 71 21.85 8.76 -2.12
N VAL A 72 21.05 7.85 -1.58
CA VAL A 72 21.46 6.98 -0.47
C VAL A 72 22.42 5.89 -0.98
N PRO A 73 23.65 5.76 -0.42
CA PRO A 73 24.59 4.72 -0.82
C PRO A 73 24.01 3.31 -0.68
N LEU A 74 24.40 2.41 -1.59
CA LEU A 74 23.87 1.04 -1.63
C LEU A 74 24.09 0.26 -0.31
N ALA A 75 25.22 0.50 0.38
CA ALA A 75 25.51 -0.11 1.67
C ALA A 75 24.51 0.34 2.78
N VAL A 76 24.11 1.61 2.76
CA VAL A 76 23.11 2.16 3.70
C VAL A 76 21.74 1.57 3.36
N LYS A 77 21.36 1.47 2.08
CA LYS A 77 20.11 0.79 1.67
C LYS A 77 20.06 -0.66 2.15
N LYS A 78 21.15 -1.44 1.98
CA LYS A 78 21.23 -2.83 2.43
C LYS A 78 21.05 -2.97 3.95
N LYS A 79 21.64 -2.06 4.73
CA LYS A 79 21.48 -2.03 6.19
C LYS A 79 20.05 -1.67 6.62
N LEU A 80 19.44 -0.69 5.94
CA LEU A 80 18.04 -0.30 6.18
C LEU A 80 17.08 -1.44 5.90
N VAL A 81 17.26 -2.20 4.81
CA VAL A 81 16.41 -3.37 4.50
C VAL A 81 16.38 -4.40 5.62
N HIS A 82 17.51 -4.63 6.31
CA HIS A 82 17.55 -5.54 7.46
C HIS A 82 16.80 -4.97 8.69
N MET A 83 16.94 -3.66 8.95
CA MET A 83 16.25 -2.99 10.06
C MET A 83 14.73 -2.88 9.83
N PHE A 84 14.31 -2.77 8.57
CA PHE A 84 12.91 -2.70 8.15
C PHE A 84 12.35 -4.05 7.68
N SER A 85 12.94 -5.16 8.11
CA SER A 85 12.49 -6.50 7.71
C SER A 85 11.01 -6.75 8.04
N ASN A 86 10.54 -6.27 9.19
CA ASN A 86 9.14 -6.34 9.57
C ASN A 86 8.25 -5.45 8.69
N ASP A 87 8.68 -4.22 8.37
CA ASP A 87 7.92 -3.33 7.50
C ASP A 87 7.82 -3.90 6.09
N MET A 88 8.89 -4.50 5.58
CA MET A 88 8.89 -5.20 4.29
C MET A 88 7.94 -6.41 4.32
N ASP A 89 7.89 -7.15 5.42
CA ASP A 89 6.96 -8.28 5.58
C ASP A 89 5.49 -7.79 5.63
N LEU A 90 5.21 -6.68 6.33
CA LEU A 90 3.87 -6.07 6.32
C LEU A 90 3.50 -5.55 4.92
N TYR A 91 4.41 -4.87 4.23
CA TYR A 91 4.21 -4.41 2.86
C TYR A 91 3.85 -5.58 1.94
N ASN A 92 4.64 -6.65 1.96
CA ASN A 92 4.41 -7.84 1.13
C ASN A 92 3.06 -8.49 1.45
N PHE A 93 2.67 -8.53 2.73
CA PHE A 93 1.37 -9.04 3.13
C PHE A 93 0.21 -8.20 2.57
N VAL A 94 0.31 -6.86 2.68
CA VAL A 94 -0.69 -5.93 2.11
C VAL A 94 -0.77 -6.08 0.59
N GLU A 95 0.37 -6.19 -0.10
CA GLU A 95 0.44 -6.36 -1.55
C GLU A 95 -0.22 -7.67 -1.99
N GLN A 96 0.10 -8.79 -1.34
CA GLN A 96 -0.52 -10.08 -1.62
C GLN A 96 -2.03 -10.04 -1.41
N ARG A 97 -2.50 -9.41 -0.33
CA ARG A 97 -3.93 -9.24 -0.04
C ARG A 97 -4.63 -8.41 -1.12
N LEU A 98 -4.03 -7.31 -1.57
CA LEU A 98 -4.57 -6.48 -2.65
C LEU A 98 -4.76 -7.28 -3.94
N PHE A 99 -3.76 -8.08 -4.33
CA PHE A 99 -3.86 -8.93 -5.51
C PHE A 99 -4.85 -10.09 -5.36
N GLN A 100 -4.99 -10.65 -4.16
CA GLN A 100 -6.04 -11.63 -3.87
C GLN A 100 -7.43 -11.02 -4.02
N GLN A 101 -7.65 -9.82 -3.49
CA GLN A 101 -8.91 -9.08 -3.66
C GLN A 101 -9.19 -8.78 -5.14
N ARG A 102 -8.17 -8.38 -5.92
CA ARG A 102 -8.30 -8.22 -7.38
C ARG A 102 -8.83 -9.49 -8.03
N ARG A 103 -8.23 -10.65 -7.73
CA ARG A 103 -8.67 -11.94 -8.28
C ARG A 103 -10.10 -12.29 -7.87
N LYS A 104 -10.48 -11.98 -6.64
CA LYS A 104 -11.80 -12.33 -6.09
C LYS A 104 -12.92 -11.43 -6.63
N PHE A 105 -12.66 -10.14 -6.80
CA PHE A 105 -13.71 -9.14 -7.05
C PHE A 105 -13.66 -8.49 -8.43
N LEU A 106 -12.55 -8.59 -9.16
CA LEU A 106 -12.37 -7.91 -10.46
C LEU A 106 -12.09 -8.87 -11.62
N LEU A 107 -11.82 -10.14 -11.35
CA LEU A 107 -11.64 -11.18 -12.37
C LEU A 107 -12.74 -12.23 -12.16
N HIS A 108 -13.57 -12.44 -13.18
CA HIS A 108 -14.61 -13.47 -13.25
C HIS A 108 -14.32 -14.41 -14.40
#